data_AF-A0A2C5Y8B3-F1
#
_entry.id   AF-A0A2C5Y8B3-F1
#
_cell.length_a   1.000
_cell.length_b   1.000
_cell.length_c   1.000
_cell.angle_alpha   90.00
_cell.angle_beta   90.00
_cell.angle_gamma   90.00
#
_symmetry.space_group_name_H-M   'P 1'
#
loop_
_entity.id
_entity.type
_entity.pdbx_description
1 polymer ?
#
loop_
_entity_poly.entity_id
_entity_poly.type
_entity_poly.pdbx_seq_one_letter_code
_entity_poly.pdbx_strand_id
1 'polypeptide(L)'
;MEIAVQLTGWFQPLVGWREYNKASVDKSSQAALKAVNIVETHLSNRAFLVGETLSAADYVCAGLVYRGFQYFFDRNWRQHHPNVSQWYEVVTSQPAYLATTEKLQLLEQPALVNKPPSETTIRINRLRLSKTSKVNSRYILMLRKRDSGRARNAKKRD
;
A
#
# COMPACT_ATOMS: atom_id res chain seq x y z
N MET A 1 8.13 -5.59 8.88
CA MET A 1 6.72 -5.13 9.03
C MET A 1 6.59 -3.70 9.58
N GLU A 2 7.69 -2.99 9.86
CA GLU A 2 7.66 -1.66 10.49
C GLU A 2 7.05 -0.57 9.59
N ILE A 3 7.37 -0.53 8.30
CA ILE A 3 6.83 0.50 7.38
C ILE A 3 5.30 0.36 7.22
N ALA A 4 4.81 -0.88 7.02
CA ALA A 4 3.39 -1.14 6.78
C ALA A 4 2.50 -0.77 7.97
N VAL A 5 2.93 -1.13 9.19
CA VAL A 5 2.18 -0.85 10.41
C VAL A 5 2.15 0.65 10.69
N GLN A 6 3.27 1.35 10.49
CA GLN A 6 3.30 2.80 10.72
C GLN A 6 2.54 3.58 9.66
N LEU A 7 2.63 3.20 8.38
CA LEU A 7 1.83 3.82 7.32
C LEU A 7 0.33 3.62 7.55
N THR A 8 -0.09 2.41 7.93
CA THR A 8 -1.51 2.15 8.26
C THR A 8 -1.97 2.95 9.47
N GLY A 9 -1.15 3.07 10.52
CA GLY A 9 -1.40 3.95 11.67
C GLY A 9 -1.49 5.43 11.29
N TRP A 10 -0.78 5.86 10.25
CA TRP A 10 -0.81 7.23 9.75
C TRP A 10 -2.06 7.52 8.91
N PHE A 11 -2.38 6.72 7.89
CA PHE A 11 -3.48 7.07 6.97
C PHE A 11 -4.87 6.63 7.45
N GLN A 12 -5.00 5.50 8.16
CA GLN A 12 -6.32 4.95 8.51
C GLN A 12 -7.18 5.90 9.37
N PRO A 13 -6.60 6.63 10.35
CA PRO A 13 -7.36 7.63 11.11
C PRO A 13 -7.78 8.83 10.26
N LEU A 14 -6.95 9.24 9.29
CA LEU A 14 -7.19 10.39 8.42
C LEU A 14 -8.28 10.14 7.36
N VAL A 15 -8.52 8.86 7.02
CA VAL A 15 -9.62 8.46 6.12
C VAL A 15 -10.86 7.99 6.88
N GLY A 16 -10.83 7.97 8.22
CA GLY A 16 -11.96 7.59 9.05
C GLY A 16 -12.23 6.09 9.15
N TRP A 17 -11.23 5.25 8.86
CA TRP A 17 -11.31 3.81 9.09
C TRP A 17 -11.01 3.43 10.55
N ARG A 18 -10.25 4.30 11.24
CA ARG A 18 -9.98 4.23 12.67
C ARG A 18 -10.30 5.56 13.33
N GLU A 19 -10.39 5.55 14.65
CA GLU A 19 -10.55 6.75 15.47
C GLU A 19 -9.35 7.69 15.27
N TYR A 20 -9.64 8.98 15.15
CA TYR A 20 -8.62 10.01 14.97
C TYR A 20 -8.03 10.43 16.31
N ASN A 21 -6.73 10.18 16.48
CA ASN A 21 -5.93 10.72 17.57
C ASN A 21 -4.68 11.39 17.00
N LYS A 22 -4.60 12.71 17.14
CA LYS A 22 -3.51 13.52 16.58
C LYS A 22 -2.12 13.04 17.02
N ALA A 23 -1.93 12.79 18.32
CA ALA A 23 -0.64 12.36 18.86
C ALA A 23 -0.23 10.98 18.32
N SER A 24 -1.19 10.06 18.16
CA SER A 24 -0.92 8.76 17.56
C SER A 24 -0.54 8.88 16.09
N VAL A 25 -1.24 9.73 15.33
CA VAL A 25 -0.97 9.97 13.91
C VAL A 25 0.42 10.57 13.73
N ASP A 26 0.80 11.56 14.53
CA ASP A 26 2.12 12.19 14.49
C ASP A 26 3.24 11.20 14.86
N LYS A 27 3.02 10.34 15.86
CA LYS A 27 3.99 9.30 16.21
C LYS A 27 4.18 8.30 15.07
N SER A 28 3.10 7.84 14.46
CA SER A 28 3.15 6.90 13.33
C SER A 28 3.76 7.53 12.08
N SER A 29 3.48 8.81 11.79
CA SER A 29 4.09 9.49 10.65
C SER A 29 5.60 9.62 10.79
N GLN A 30 6.08 10.04 11.96
CA GLN A 30 7.51 10.14 12.24
C GLN A 30 8.21 8.78 12.16
N ALA A 31 7.59 7.73 12.69
CA ALA A 31 8.15 6.38 12.61
C ALA A 31 8.20 5.86 11.16
N ALA A 32 7.16 6.12 10.36
CA ALA A 32 7.14 5.77 8.94
C ALA A 32 8.23 6.51 8.16
N LEU A 33 8.38 7.83 8.37
CA LEU A 33 9.40 8.64 7.71
C LEU A 33 10.81 8.19 8.08
N LYS A 34 11.07 7.88 9.36
CA LYS A 34 12.35 7.31 9.80
C LYS A 34 12.68 6.00 9.08
N ALA A 35 11.70 5.10 8.97
CA ALA A 35 11.90 3.83 8.30
C ALA A 35 12.16 4.00 6.80
N VAL A 36 11.47 4.94 6.13
CA VAL A 36 11.72 5.25 4.72
C VAL A 36 13.09 5.89 4.51
N ASN A 37 13.56 6.71 5.45
CA ASN A 37 14.91 7.30 5.37
C ASN A 37 16.04 6.25 5.44
N ILE A 38 15.80 5.14 6.14
CA ILE A 38 16.74 4.00 6.13
C ILE A 38 16.79 3.38 4.72
N VAL A 39 15.64 3.26 4.05
CA VAL A 39 15.57 2.75 2.67
C VAL A 39 16.24 3.70 1.69
N GLU A 40 16.04 5.02 1.85
CA GLU A 40 16.74 6.06 1.08
C GLU A 40 18.26 5.91 1.20
N THR A 41 18.75 5.74 2.43
CA THR A 41 20.19 5.53 2.69
C THR A 41 20.68 4.24 2.05
N HIS A 42 19.90 3.16 2.13
CA HIS A 42 20.26 1.86 1.55
C HIS A 42 20.33 1.89 0.01
N LEU A 43 19.45 2.67 -0.61
CA LEU A 43 19.39 2.85 -2.07
C LEU A 43 20.39 3.88 -2.60
N SER A 44 21.07 4.65 -1.74
CA SER A 44 22.06 5.67 -2.16
C SER A 44 23.14 5.12 -3.12
N ASN A 45 23.57 3.88 -2.92
CA ASN A 45 24.58 3.20 -3.73
C ASN A 45 24.04 1.95 -4.44
N ARG A 46 22.71 1.78 -4.51
CA ARG A 46 22.06 0.57 -5.03
C ARG A 46 20.82 0.91 -5.83
N ALA A 47 20.71 0.36 -7.03
CA ALA A 47 19.52 0.53 -7.87
C ALA A 47 18.29 -0.24 -7.34
N PHE A 48 18.50 -1.35 -6.63
CA PHE A 48 17.46 -2.23 -6.10
C PHE A 48 17.73 -2.61 -4.65
N LEU A 49 16.71 -3.13 -3.96
CA LEU A 49 16.81 -3.47 -2.54
C LEU A 49 17.73 -4.67 -2.29
N VAL A 50 17.77 -5.62 -3.23
CA VAL A 50 18.56 -6.86 -3.12
C VAL A 50 19.30 -7.13 -4.42
N GLY A 51 20.64 -7.12 -4.36
CA GLY A 51 21.49 -7.35 -5.53
C GLY A 51 21.48 -6.20 -6.54
N GLU A 52 21.83 -6.50 -7.79
CA GLU A 52 21.97 -5.52 -8.88
C GLU A 52 20.81 -5.54 -9.88
N THR A 53 19.87 -6.47 -9.73
CA THR A 53 18.72 -6.64 -10.63
C THR A 53 17.41 -6.62 -9.85
N LEU A 54 16.32 -6.33 -10.56
CA LEU A 54 15.01 -6.23 -9.96
C LEU A 54 14.57 -7.59 -9.37
N SER A 55 14.15 -7.57 -8.11
CA SER A 55 13.84 -8.77 -7.35
C SER A 55 12.41 -8.76 -6.79
N ALA A 56 11.97 -9.91 -6.27
CA ALA A 56 10.70 -10.00 -5.55
C ALA A 56 10.62 -9.05 -4.33
N ALA A 57 11.76 -8.75 -3.70
CA ALA A 57 11.81 -7.81 -2.58
C ALA A 57 11.37 -6.40 -3.01
N ASP A 58 11.75 -5.99 -4.22
CA ASP A 58 11.39 -4.68 -4.77
C ASP A 58 9.89 -4.55 -4.97
N TYR A 59 9.24 -5.56 -5.57
CA TYR A 59 7.79 -5.56 -5.77
C TYR A 59 7.01 -5.54 -4.46
N VAL A 60 7.42 -6.36 -3.48
CA VAL A 60 6.76 -6.39 -2.17
C VAL A 60 6.91 -5.04 -1.47
N CYS A 61 8.12 -4.50 -1.40
CA CYS A 61 8.38 -3.23 -0.74
C CYS A 61 7.71 -2.05 -1.45
N ALA A 62 7.65 -2.03 -2.78
CA ALA A 62 6.90 -1.02 -3.53
C ALA A 62 5.42 -1.04 -3.15
N GLY A 63 4.82 -2.23 -3.02
CA GLY A 63 3.46 -2.38 -2.51
C GLY A 63 3.27 -1.87 -1.07
N LEU A 64 4.29 -2.00 -0.21
CA LEU A 64 4.23 -1.50 1.17
C LEU A 64 4.25 0.03 1.24
N VAL A 65 5.03 0.69 0.40
CA VAL A 65 5.14 2.17 0.37
C VAL A 65 4.09 2.84 -0.52
N TYR A 66 3.31 2.06 -1.28
CA TYR A 66 2.26 2.56 -2.18
C TYR A 66 1.34 3.59 -1.50
N ARG A 67 0.90 3.33 -0.26
CA ARG A 67 0.02 4.25 0.49
C ARG A 67 0.71 5.56 0.87
N GLY A 68 2.03 5.54 1.03
CA GLY A 68 2.85 6.75 1.20
C GLY A 68 2.79 7.62 -0.05
N PHE A 69 3.08 7.05 -1.22
CA PHE A 69 3.00 7.77 -2.51
C PHE A 69 1.59 8.20 -2.88
N GLN A 70 0.57 7.46 -2.45
CA GLN A 70 -0.82 7.81 -2.72
C GLN A 70 -1.32 9.01 -1.90
N TYR A 71 -0.80 9.23 -0.68
CA TYR A 71 -1.38 10.19 0.26
C TYR A 71 -0.43 11.27 0.77
N PHE A 72 0.87 11.00 0.89
CA PHE A 72 1.78 11.84 1.66
C PHE A 72 3.04 12.26 0.89
N PHE A 73 3.61 11.40 0.05
CA PHE A 73 4.88 11.68 -0.63
C PHE A 73 4.64 12.55 -1.87
N ASP A 74 4.59 13.85 -1.62
CA ASP A 74 4.43 14.91 -2.60
C ASP A 74 5.75 15.24 -3.32
N ARG A 75 5.71 16.22 -4.22
CA ARG A 75 6.89 16.62 -5.00
C ARG A 75 8.03 17.10 -4.10
N ASN A 76 7.73 17.87 -3.06
CA ASN A 76 8.75 18.37 -2.13
C ASN A 76 9.42 17.23 -1.37
N TRP A 77 8.64 16.26 -0.88
CA TRP A 77 9.19 15.09 -0.21
C TRP A 77 10.10 14.28 -1.14
N ARG A 78 9.69 14.08 -2.41
CA ARG A 78 10.47 13.35 -3.43
C ARG A 78 11.80 14.04 -3.77
N GLN A 79 11.86 15.37 -3.71
CA GLN A 79 13.13 16.11 -3.88
C GLN A 79 14.15 15.81 -2.77
N HIS A 80 13.67 15.54 -1.55
CA HIS A 80 14.51 15.19 -0.42
C HIS A 80 14.82 13.69 -0.32
N HIS A 81 14.10 12.85 -1.07
CA HIS A 81 14.27 11.39 -1.10
C HIS A 81 14.31 10.89 -2.57
N PRO A 82 15.31 11.33 -3.35
CA PRO A 82 15.38 11.03 -4.78
C PRO A 82 15.56 9.53 -5.05
N ASN A 83 16.30 8.80 -4.21
CA ASN A 83 16.64 7.40 -4.48
C ASN A 83 15.41 6.49 -4.34
N VAL A 84 14.63 6.65 -3.27
CA VAL A 84 13.36 5.94 -3.08
C VAL A 84 12.35 6.32 -4.16
N SER A 85 12.30 7.60 -4.54
CA SER A 85 11.38 8.07 -5.57
C SER A 85 11.69 7.44 -6.94
N GLN A 86 12.96 7.47 -7.36
CA GLN A 86 13.40 6.86 -8.61
C GLN A 86 13.22 5.35 -8.60
N TRP A 87 13.61 4.68 -7.52
CA TRP A 87 13.41 3.23 -7.36
C TRP A 87 11.94 2.86 -7.50
N TYR A 88 11.04 3.58 -6.83
CA TYR A 88 9.61 3.32 -6.91
C TYR A 88 9.06 3.51 -8.32
N GLU A 89 9.47 4.56 -9.04
CA GLU A 89 9.09 4.78 -10.43
C GLU A 89 9.58 3.65 -11.36
N VAL A 90 10.82 3.19 -11.17
CA VAL A 90 11.39 2.08 -11.96
C VAL A 90 10.64 0.78 -11.71
N VAL A 91 10.35 0.45 -10.45
CA VAL A 91 9.64 -0.79 -10.09
C VAL A 91 8.19 -0.77 -10.56
N THR A 92 7.50 0.35 -10.37
CA THR A 92 6.08 0.47 -10.76
C THR A 92 5.85 0.64 -12.26
N SER A 93 6.88 0.99 -13.02
CA SER A 93 6.82 1.03 -14.49
C SER A 93 7.00 -0.33 -15.15
N GLN A 94 7.34 -1.37 -14.38
CA GLN A 94 7.52 -2.72 -14.93
C GLN A 94 6.18 -3.31 -15.41
N PRO A 95 6.13 -3.98 -16.57
CA PRO A 95 4.91 -4.61 -17.08
C PRO A 95 4.28 -5.60 -16.09
N ALA A 96 5.12 -6.36 -15.37
CA ALA A 96 4.67 -7.31 -14.37
C ALA A 96 3.91 -6.65 -13.20
N TYR A 97 4.31 -5.43 -12.82
CA TYR A 97 3.62 -4.66 -11.80
C TYR A 97 2.29 -4.11 -12.35
N LEU A 98 2.35 -3.47 -13.52
CA LEU A 98 1.19 -2.87 -14.19
C LEU A 98 0.11 -3.88 -14.57
N ALA A 99 0.46 -5.15 -14.77
CA ALA A 99 -0.51 -6.22 -15.00
C ALA A 99 -1.48 -6.44 -13.82
N THR A 100 -1.09 -6.02 -12.62
CA THR A 100 -1.85 -6.26 -11.38
C THR A 100 -2.37 -4.99 -10.71
N THR A 101 -1.79 -3.84 -11.04
CA THR A 101 -2.09 -2.56 -10.41
C THR A 101 -2.10 -1.43 -11.43
N GLU A 102 -3.01 -0.47 -11.25
CA GLU A 102 -3.01 0.76 -12.05
C GLU A 102 -1.77 1.61 -11.73
N LYS A 103 -1.24 2.29 -12.75
CA LYS A 103 -0.12 3.22 -12.57
C LYS A 103 -0.58 4.39 -11.70
N LEU A 104 0.06 4.54 -10.55
CA LEU A 104 -0.21 5.64 -9.64
C LEU A 104 0.31 6.96 -10.25
N GLN A 105 -0.55 7.98 -10.30
CA GLN A 105 -0.11 9.35 -10.56
C GLN A 105 0.51 9.90 -9.28
N LEU A 106 1.78 10.30 -9.36
CA LEU A 106 2.51 10.84 -8.20
C LEU A 106 1.95 12.19 -7.82
N LEU A 107 1.92 12.45 -6.52
CA LEU A 107 1.35 13.67 -5.97
C LEU A 107 2.26 14.89 -6.23
N GLU A 108 1.62 16.02 -6.55
CA GLU A 108 2.25 17.35 -6.49
C GLU A 108 2.17 17.92 -5.07
N GLN A 109 1.05 17.68 -4.37
CA GLN A 109 0.80 18.11 -2.99
C GLN A 109 0.22 16.94 -2.17
N PRO A 110 0.42 16.90 -0.84
CA PRO A 110 -0.07 15.81 -0.01
C PRO A 110 -1.59 15.76 -0.04
N ALA A 111 -2.14 14.60 -0.41
CA ALA A 111 -3.59 14.41 -0.49
C ALA A 111 -4.25 14.31 0.89
N LEU A 112 -3.50 13.90 1.92
CA LEU A 112 -3.94 13.89 3.31
C LEU A 112 -3.03 14.76 4.17
N VAL A 113 -3.65 15.61 4.97
CA VAL A 113 -3.01 16.38 6.03
C VAL A 113 -3.46 15.84 7.39
N ASN A 114 -2.69 16.09 8.45
CA ASN A 114 -3.05 15.64 9.80
C ASN A 114 -4.23 16.48 10.37
N LYS A 115 -5.41 16.25 9.82
CA LYS A 115 -6.69 16.81 10.23
C LYS A 115 -7.68 15.66 10.38
N PRO A 116 -8.67 15.78 11.28
CA PRO A 116 -9.71 14.76 11.41
C PRO A 116 -10.46 14.60 10.07
N PRO A 117 -10.88 13.37 9.73
CA PRO A 117 -11.69 13.12 8.54
C PRO A 117 -13.05 13.82 8.67
N SER A 118 -13.57 14.35 7.57
CA SER A 118 -14.95 14.84 7.54
C SER A 118 -15.95 13.70 7.68
N GLU A 119 -17.13 13.99 8.26
CA GLU A 119 -18.17 12.99 8.47
C GLU A 119 -18.65 12.33 7.16
N THR A 120 -18.70 13.11 6.08
CA THR A 120 -18.96 12.63 4.72
C THR A 120 -17.90 11.60 4.28
N THR A 121 -16.61 11.88 4.51
CA THR A 121 -15.52 10.96 4.19
C THR A 121 -15.63 9.66 4.98
N ILE A 122 -15.91 9.75 6.29
CA ILE A 122 -16.12 8.57 7.15
C ILE A 122 -17.26 7.71 6.59
N ARG A 123 -18.39 8.32 6.25
CA ARG A 123 -19.57 7.61 5.72
C ARG A 123 -19.28 6.92 4.39
N ILE A 124 -18.68 7.63 3.43
CA ILE A 124 -18.31 7.07 2.12
C ILE A 124 -17.36 5.89 2.29
N ASN A 125 -16.33 6.05 3.13
CA ASN A 125 -15.32 5.03 3.33
C ASN A 125 -15.85 3.80 4.06
N ARG A 126 -16.76 3.97 5.02
CA ARG A 126 -17.48 2.86 5.66
C ARG A 126 -18.33 2.07 4.66
N LEU A 127 -19.02 2.76 3.76
CA LEU A 127 -19.81 2.13 2.70
C LEU A 127 -18.92 1.39 1.70
N ARG A 128 -17.73 1.91 1.40
CA ARG A 128 -16.76 1.23 0.52
C ARG A 128 -16.25 -0.06 1.16
N LEU A 129 -15.85 -0.01 2.43
CA LEU A 129 -15.40 -1.19 3.19
C LEU A 129 -16.46 -2.29 3.24
N SER A 130 -17.74 -1.94 3.43
CA SER A 130 -18.83 -2.92 3.46
C SER A 130 -19.14 -3.56 2.10
N LYS A 131 -18.87 -2.85 0.99
CA LYS A 131 -18.97 -3.42 -0.36
C LYS A 131 -17.80 -4.35 -0.66
N THR A 132 -16.57 -3.93 -0.34
CA THR A 132 -15.37 -4.75 -0.56
C THR A 132 -15.41 -6.06 0.24
N SER A 133 -15.88 -6.03 1.50
CA SER A 133 -16.00 -7.24 2.32
C SER A 133 -16.99 -8.26 1.73
N LYS A 134 -18.11 -7.79 1.16
CA LYS A 134 -19.09 -8.64 0.48
C LYS A 134 -18.53 -9.27 -0.80
N VAL A 135 -17.75 -8.52 -1.59
CA VAL A 135 -17.09 -9.03 -2.80
C VAL A 135 -16.06 -10.10 -2.45
N ASN A 136 -15.20 -9.85 -1.47
CA ASN A 136 -14.19 -10.84 -1.02
C ASN A 136 -14.85 -12.11 -0.47
N SER A 137 -15.94 -12.01 0.30
CA SER A 137 -16.71 -13.18 0.76
C SER A 137 -17.29 -13.99 -0.39
N ARG A 138 -17.82 -13.34 -1.44
CA ARG A 138 -18.32 -14.03 -2.64
C ARG A 138 -17.21 -14.75 -3.39
N TYR A 139 -16.04 -14.13 -3.54
CA TYR A 139 -14.90 -14.74 -4.22
C TYR A 139 -14.39 -15.98 -3.48
N ILE A 140 -14.22 -15.90 -2.15
CA ILE A 140 -13.82 -17.05 -1.32
C ILE A 140 -14.86 -18.18 -1.39
N LEU A 141 -16.15 -17.85 -1.37
CA LEU A 141 -17.22 -18.84 -1.53
C LEU A 141 -17.18 -19.52 -2.90
N MET A 142 -16.88 -18.78 -3.97
CA MET A 142 -16.70 -19.34 -5.31
C MET A 142 -15.50 -20.28 -5.39
N LEU A 143 -14.35 -19.92 -4.79
CA LEU A 143 -13.17 -20.79 -4.73
C LEU A 143 -13.47 -22.08 -3.96
N ARG A 144 -14.11 -21.99 -2.79
CA ARG A 144 -14.55 -23.18 -2.02
C ARG A 144 -15.50 -24.08 -2.81
N LYS A 145 -16.43 -23.50 -3.59
CA LYS A 145 -17.35 -24.25 -4.46
C LYS A 145 -16.62 -24.92 -5.62
N ARG A 146 -15.58 -24.28 -6.18
CA ARG A 146 -14.73 -24.85 -7.23
C ARG A 146 -13.89 -26.02 -6.72
N ASP A 147 -13.29 -25.90 -5.54
CA ASP A 147 -12.47 -26.95 -4.93
C ASP A 147 -13.32 -28.17 -4.52
N SER A 148 -14.51 -27.93 -3.96
CA SER A 148 -15.46 -29.00 -3.62
C SER A 148 -16.10 -29.67 -4.84
N GLY A 149 -16.16 -29.01 -6.00
CA GLY A 149 -16.52 -29.61 -7.28
C GLY A 149 -15.41 -30.52 -7.83
N ARG A 150 -14.15 -30.09 -7.71
CA ARG A 150 -12.97 -30.86 -8.14
C ARG A 150 -12.79 -32.13 -7.30
N ALA A 151 -12.98 -32.03 -5.99
CA ALA A 151 -12.91 -33.18 -5.08
C ALA A 151 -14.02 -34.23 -5.33
N ARG A 152 -15.23 -33.79 -5.71
CA ARG A 152 -16.33 -34.70 -6.07
C ARG A 152 -16.14 -35.41 -7.40
N ASN A 153 -15.52 -34.74 -8.38
CA ASN A 153 -15.21 -35.35 -9.67
C ASN A 153 -14.03 -36.34 -9.63
N ALA A 154 -13.10 -36.17 -8.67
CA ALA A 154 -12.03 -37.14 -8.43
C ALA A 154 -12.57 -38.47 -7.87
N LYS A 155 -13.51 -38.42 -6.91
CA LYS A 155 -14.16 -39.62 -6.32
C LYS A 155 -15.10 -40.39 -7.25
N LYS A 156 -15.41 -39.88 -8.44
CA LYS A 156 -16.29 -40.54 -9.43
C LYS A 156 -15.50 -41.25 -10.55
N ARG A 157 -14.16 -41.18 -10.51
CA ARG A 157 -13.27 -41.77 -11.52
C ARG A 157 -12.49 -42.99 -11.00
N ASP A 158 -12.78 -43.41 -9.78
CA ASP A 158 -12.38 -44.69 -9.17
C ASP A 158 -13.63 -45.58 -9.08
#